data_AF-A0A395HHI9-F1
#
_entry.id   AF-A0A395HHI9-F1
#
_cell.length_a   1.000
_cell.length_b   1.000
_cell.length_c   1.000
_cell.angle_alpha   90.00
_cell.angle_beta   90.00
_cell.angle_gamma   90.00
#
_symmetry.space_group_name_H-M   'P 1'
#
loop_
_entity.id
_entity.type
_entity.pdbx_description
1 polymer ?
#
loop_
_entity_poly.entity_id
_entity_poly.type
_entity_poly.pdbx_seq_one_letter_code
_entity_poly.pdbx_strand_id
1 'polypeptide(L)'
;MRIRDLTGTRLVTRLFKKPINKHLYILWSSAYPLYVKKAFIKTKLIQFVIVSSKVKYFTDTRRQFYSNLHQRRYPGKVLDN
;
A
#
# COMPACT_ATOMS: atom_id res chain seq x y z
N MET A 1 -10.08 -45.40 3.28
CA MET A 1 -9.10 -44.30 3.21
C MET A 1 -9.86 -43.06 2.73
N ARG A 2 -10.17 -42.10 3.62
CA ARG A 2 -10.96 -40.91 3.27
C ARG A 2 -10.07 -39.95 2.49
N ILE A 3 -10.39 -39.72 1.22
CA ILE A 3 -9.80 -38.66 0.41
C ILE A 3 -10.23 -37.35 1.08
N ARG A 4 -9.31 -36.70 1.78
CA ARG A 4 -9.56 -35.35 2.30
C ARG A 4 -9.58 -34.45 1.09
N ASP A 5 -10.67 -33.75 0.87
CA ASP A 5 -10.69 -32.59 -0.03
C ASP A 5 -9.51 -31.68 0.37
N LEU A 6 -8.48 -31.61 -0.48
CA LEU A 6 -7.28 -30.79 -0.28
C LEU A 6 -7.59 -29.28 -0.39
N THR A 7 -8.84 -28.92 -0.62
CA THR A 7 -9.40 -27.56 -0.56
C THR A 7 -9.62 -27.13 0.89
N GLY A 8 -8.57 -27.19 1.70
CA GLY A 8 -8.56 -26.54 3.01
C GLY A 8 -8.82 -25.03 2.86
N THR A 9 -9.43 -24.43 3.88
CA THR A 9 -9.73 -22.99 3.93
C THR A 9 -8.46 -22.18 3.66
N ARG A 10 -8.36 -21.57 2.46
CA ARG A 10 -7.17 -20.82 2.05
C ARG A 10 -7.12 -19.49 2.79
N LEU A 11 -6.16 -19.36 3.72
CA LEU A 11 -5.91 -18.10 4.41
C LEU A 11 -5.44 -17.03 3.42
N VAL A 12 -6.18 -15.92 3.35
CA VAL A 12 -5.89 -14.79 2.46
C VAL A 12 -5.58 -13.56 3.29
N THR A 13 -4.37 -13.06 3.17
CA THR A 13 -3.95 -11.80 3.81
C THR A 13 -4.10 -10.64 2.84
N ARG A 14 -4.61 -9.52 3.36
CA ARG A 14 -4.77 -8.26 2.64
C ARG A 14 -4.50 -7.10 3.59
N LEU A 15 -4.05 -5.97 3.05
CA LEU A 15 -3.83 -4.78 3.86
C LEU A 15 -5.15 -4.32 4.51
N PHE A 16 -5.15 -4.22 5.84
CA PHE A 16 -6.24 -3.60 6.57
C PHE A 16 -6.22 -2.07 6.39
N LYS A 17 -7.37 -1.48 6.05
CA LYS A 17 -7.50 -0.04 5.83
C LYS A 17 -8.33 0.56 6.96
N LYS A 18 -7.68 1.22 7.91
CA LYS A 18 -8.39 1.97 8.96
C LYS A 18 -9.00 3.24 8.34
N PRO A 19 -10.30 3.51 8.52
CA PRO A 19 -10.98 4.68 7.94
C PRO A 19 -10.32 6.03 8.29
N ILE A 20 -9.62 6.09 9.43
CA ILE A 20 -9.03 7.31 9.99
C ILE A 20 -7.58 7.58 9.53
N ASN A 21 -7.07 6.85 8.54
CA ASN A 21 -5.67 6.94 8.07
C ASN A 21 -5.28 8.28 7.43
N LYS A 22 -6.13 9.33 7.46
CA LYS A 22 -5.81 10.66 6.91
C LYS A 22 -4.49 11.20 7.47
N HIS A 23 -4.27 11.02 8.78
CA HIS A 23 -3.11 11.51 9.52
C HIS A 23 -1.84 10.68 9.34
N LEU A 24 -1.92 9.49 8.74
CA LEU A 24 -0.75 8.61 8.53
C LEU A 24 -0.01 8.90 7.22
N TYR A 25 -0.39 9.96 6.51
CA TYR A 25 0.29 10.40 5.32
C TYR A 25 1.09 11.65 5.60
N ILE A 26 2.29 11.69 5.04
CA ILE A 26 3.07 12.91 4.94
C ILE A 26 2.39 13.80 3.88
N LEU A 27 2.24 15.09 4.16
CA LEU A 27 1.78 16.08 3.17
C LEU A 27 2.95 16.52 2.29
N TRP A 28 2.71 16.82 1.00
CA TRP A 28 3.79 17.32 0.15
C TRP A 28 4.36 18.66 0.63
N SER A 29 3.52 19.54 1.16
CA SER A 29 3.89 20.85 1.72
C SER A 29 4.63 20.79 3.05
N SER A 30 4.75 19.61 3.67
CA SER A 30 5.46 19.47 4.95
C SER A 30 6.96 19.76 4.80
N ALA A 31 7.59 20.18 5.91
CA ALA A 31 9.02 20.48 6.00
C ALA A 31 9.94 19.25 5.86
N TYR A 32 9.40 18.05 5.64
CA TYR A 32 10.23 16.85 5.47
C TYR A 32 11.07 16.96 4.19
N PRO A 33 12.36 16.59 4.27
CA PRO A 33 13.22 16.48 3.10
C PRO A 33 12.66 15.50 2.06
N LEU A 34 13.05 15.71 0.79
CA LEU A 34 12.58 14.89 -0.32
C LEU A 34 12.90 13.39 -0.13
N TYR A 35 14.08 13.06 0.40
CA TYR A 35 14.48 11.68 0.64
C TYR A 35 13.57 10.98 1.65
N VAL A 36 13.09 11.68 2.69
CA VAL A 36 12.14 11.14 3.67
C VAL A 36 10.79 10.85 3.02
N LYS A 37 10.30 11.78 2.18
CA LYS A 37 9.05 11.60 1.43
C LYS A 37 9.14 10.40 0.48
N LYS A 38 10.28 10.21 -0.21
CA LYS A 38 10.53 9.03 -1.05
C LYS A 38 10.62 7.75 -0.23
N ALA A 39 11.33 7.77 0.89
CA ALA A 39 11.45 6.62 1.79
C ALA A 39 10.06 6.19 2.32
N PHE A 40 9.21 7.14 2.70
CA PHE A 40 7.83 6.86 3.11
C PHE A 40 7.04 6.10 2.03
N ILE A 41 7.11 6.57 0.77
CA ILE A 41 6.45 5.89 -0.36
C ILE A 41 6.98 4.47 -0.52
N LYS A 42 8.31 4.31 -0.55
CA LYS A 42 8.97 3.00 -0.71
C LYS A 42 8.59 2.03 0.40
N THR A 43 8.65 2.45 1.66
CA THR A 43 8.30 1.61 2.82
C THR A 43 6.84 1.16 2.76
N LYS A 44 5.92 2.03 2.34
CA LYS A 44 4.50 1.65 2.17
C LYS A 44 4.31 0.63 1.05
N LEU A 45 4.97 0.81 -0.09
CA LEU A 45 4.91 -0.16 -1.18
C LEU A 45 5.46 -1.53 -0.77
N ILE A 46 6.60 -1.56 -0.05
CA ILE A 46 7.18 -2.80 0.49
C ILE A 46 6.19 -3.48 1.45
N GLN A 47 5.58 -2.71 2.36
CA GLN A 47 4.56 -3.23 3.27
C GLN A 47 3.39 -3.86 2.51
N PHE A 48 2.94 -3.24 1.42
CA PHE A 48 1.83 -3.77 0.62
C PHE A 48 2.18 -5.10 -0.06
N VAL A 49 3.42 -5.24 -0.53
CA VAL A 49 3.92 -6.50 -1.12
C VAL A 49 3.98 -7.60 -0.06
N ILE A 50 4.54 -7.31 1.11
CA ILE A 50 4.69 -8.30 2.20
C ILE A 50 3.33 -8.81 2.69
N VAL A 51 2.35 -7.91 2.85
CA VAL A 51 1.05 -8.27 3.45
C VAL A 51 0.10 -8.93 2.44
N SER A 52 0.21 -8.62 1.16
CA SER A 52 -0.76 -9.06 0.15
C SER A 52 -0.44 -10.46 -0.36
N SER A 53 -1.30 -11.44 -0.07
CA SER A 53 -1.10 -12.81 -0.59
C SER A 53 -1.43 -12.99 -2.08
N LYS A 54 -2.00 -11.97 -2.73
CA LYS A 54 -2.32 -11.96 -4.16
C LYS A 54 -1.90 -10.64 -4.79
N VAL A 55 -1.39 -10.72 -6.02
CA VAL A 55 -0.99 -9.55 -6.83
C VAL A 55 -2.14 -8.55 -6.99
N LYS A 56 -3.38 -9.04 -7.17
CA LYS A 56 -4.57 -8.19 -7.28
C LYS A 56 -4.76 -7.26 -6.06
N TYR A 57 -4.55 -7.76 -4.84
CA TYR A 57 -4.71 -6.94 -3.64
C TYR A 57 -3.61 -5.87 -3.52
N PHE A 58 -2.39 -6.20 -3.96
CA PHE A 58 -1.30 -5.25 -4.07
C PHE A 58 -1.63 -4.15 -5.10
N THR A 59 -2.07 -4.51 -6.31
CA THR A 59 -2.39 -3.53 -7.37
C THR A 59 -3.51 -2.59 -6.97
N ASP A 60 -4.58 -3.11 -6.36
CA ASP A 60 -5.72 -2.29 -5.90
C ASP A 60 -5.29 -1.31 -4.80
N THR A 61 -4.45 -1.78 -3.87
CA THR A 61 -3.95 -0.96 -2.76
C THR A 61 -2.94 0.08 -3.25
N ARG A 62 -2.05 -0.29 -4.17
CA ARG A 62 -1.11 0.61 -4.83
C ARG A 62 -1.86 1.74 -5.54
N ARG A 63 -2.88 1.41 -6.35
CA ARG A 63 -3.68 2.42 -7.07
C ARG A 63 -4.31 3.43 -6.12
N GLN A 64 -4.97 2.96 -5.06
CA GLN A 64 -5.57 3.83 -4.05
C GLN A 64 -4.53 4.69 -3.31
N PHE A 65 -3.37 4.12 -3.00
CA PHE A 65 -2.28 4.84 -2.35
C PHE A 65 -1.77 5.99 -3.22
N TYR A 66 -1.54 5.76 -4.51
CA TYR A 66 -1.15 6.84 -5.43
C TYR A 66 -2.24 7.91 -5.58
N SER A 67 -3.51 7.53 -5.70
CA SER A 67 -4.61 8.50 -5.70
C SER A 67 -4.62 9.38 -4.44
N ASN A 68 -4.36 8.77 -3.27
CA ASN A 68 -4.27 9.49 -2.00
C ASN A 68 -3.05 10.43 -1.93
N LEU A 69 -1.91 10.06 -2.52
CA LEU A 69 -0.73 10.91 -2.62
C LEU A 69 -0.98 12.09 -3.55
N HIS A 70 -1.65 11.87 -4.69
CA HIS A 70 -2.05 12.95 -5.60
C HIS A 70 -2.97 13.98 -4.92
N GLN A 71 -3.97 13.53 -4.15
CA GLN A 71 -4.81 14.42 -3.35
C GLN A 71 -4.00 15.26 -2.33
N ARG A 72 -2.83 14.76 -1.92
CA ARG A 72 -1.89 15.44 -0.99
C ARG A 72 -0.80 16.23 -1.71
N ARG A 73 -1.00 16.52 -2.99
CA ARG A 73 -0.13 17.34 -3.85
C ARG A 73 1.26 16.75 -4.13
N TYR A 74 1.41 15.43 -4.05
CA TYR A 74 2.64 14.78 -4.52
C TYR A 74 2.78 14.94 -6.04
N PRO A 75 3.93 15.42 -6.56
CA PRO A 75 4.16 15.54 -7.99
C PRO A 75 4.26 14.17 -8.66
N GLY A 76 3.69 14.02 -9.87
CA GLY A 76 3.80 12.78 -10.66
C GLY A 76 5.25 12.33 -10.87
N LYS A 77 6.16 13.26 -11.17
CA LYS A 77 7.60 12.99 -11.30
C LYS A 77 8.24 12.29 -10.09
N VAL A 78 7.67 12.43 -8.89
CA VAL A 78 8.16 11.78 -7.67
C VAL A 78 7.55 10.38 -7.49
N LEU A 79 6.40 10.14 -8.10
CA LEU A 79 5.61 8.91 -8.04
C LEU A 79 5.93 7.93 -9.17
N ASP A 80 6.40 8.43 -10.32
CA ASP A 80 6.69 7.69 -11.56
C ASP A 80 8.12 7.14 -11.63
N ASN A 81 8.95 7.37 -10.62
CA ASN A 81 10.34 6.90 -10.51
C ASN A 81 10.45 5.57 -9.74
#